data_AF-A0A7U9SFQ8-F1
#
_entry.id   AF-A0A7U9SFQ8-F1
#
_cell.length_a   1.000
_cell.length_b   1.000
_cell.length_c   1.000
_cell.angle_alpha   90.00
_cell.angle_beta   90.00
_cell.angle_gamma   90.00
#
_symmetry.space_group_name_H-M   'P 1'
#
loop_
_entity.id
_entity.type
_entity.pdbx_description
1 polymer ?
#
loop_
_entity_poly.entity_id
_entity_poly.type
_entity_poly.pdbx_seq_one_letter_code
_entity_poly.pdbx_strand_id
1 'polypeptide(L)'
;MKTWIDRKSVCENYWFDTETSKQLTSNLSYLKSVNLIGDNAFTKGDKKSFIEFAKVEVQKLLTTAQGNQYRCYLLCRRILLNKSSKVENYKKIWKYLDKEYNIENCKYSMEMKIDSNEDTYYCGIIEMELKDIDLAIEIASSKASRFAIFISKNKDNLSEENLRLLASIAYKYSRKSVNDINITELCIHLAERGDIGIRWADDSTGFELDLIFNSKFIKGIQC
;
A
#
# COMPACT_ATOMS: atom_id res chain seq x y z
N MET A 1 30.62 6.99 13.50
CA MET A 1 29.43 7.21 14.35
C MET A 1 28.41 6.18 13.90
N LYS A 2 28.09 5.18 14.73
CA LYS A 2 27.16 4.09 14.35
C LYS A 2 25.74 4.60 14.57
N THR A 3 25.05 4.97 13.49
CA THR A 3 23.62 5.29 13.46
C THR A 3 22.84 3.98 13.59
N TRP A 4 22.37 3.68 14.80
CA TRP A 4 21.49 2.54 15.03
C TRP A 4 20.08 2.95 14.62
N ILE A 5 19.50 2.23 13.66
CA ILE A 5 18.06 2.31 13.39
C ILE A 5 17.39 1.49 14.50
N ASP A 6 16.65 2.15 15.38
CA ASP A 6 15.79 1.43 16.32
C ASP A 6 14.62 0.87 15.52
N ARG A 7 14.55 -0.46 15.50
CA ARG A 7 13.54 -1.21 14.76
C ARG A 7 12.65 -1.93 15.74
N LYS A 8 11.37 -1.59 15.73
CA LYS A 8 10.38 -2.21 16.62
C LYS A 8 9.17 -2.62 15.79
N SER A 9 8.66 -3.80 16.12
CA SER A 9 7.31 -4.21 15.76
C SER A 9 6.45 -3.92 16.97
N VAL A 10 5.51 -3.01 16.85
CA VAL A 10 4.61 -2.63 17.94
C VAL A 10 3.19 -2.96 17.54
N CYS A 11 2.52 -3.73 18.39
CA CYS A 11 1.11 -4.03 18.25
C CYS A 11 0.31 -3.01 19.03
N GLU A 12 0.15 -1.83 18.44
CA GLU A 12 -0.59 -0.74 19.05
C GLU A 12 -1.66 -0.24 18.09
N ASN A 13 -2.80 0.12 18.68
CA ASN A 13 -3.93 0.81 18.05
C ASN A 13 -3.57 2.24 17.60
N TYR A 14 -2.29 2.59 17.47
CA TYR A 14 -1.77 3.95 17.28
C TYR A 14 -2.39 4.65 16.07
N TRP A 15 -2.75 3.89 15.03
CA TRP A 15 -3.47 4.43 13.88
C TRP A 15 -4.80 5.09 14.26
N PHE A 16 -5.50 4.52 15.24
CA PHE A 16 -6.77 5.05 15.74
C PHE A 16 -6.60 6.27 16.63
N ASP A 17 -5.39 6.77 16.89
CA ASP A 17 -5.23 7.88 17.82
C ASP A 17 -5.39 9.29 17.22
N THR A 18 -5.36 9.41 15.88
CA THR A 18 -5.72 10.69 15.23
C THR A 18 -7.23 10.93 15.29
N GLU A 19 -7.66 12.17 15.44
CA GLU A 19 -9.09 12.52 15.56
C GLU A 19 -9.92 12.08 14.34
N THR A 20 -9.33 12.08 13.15
CA THR A 20 -9.95 11.57 11.92
C THR A 20 -10.09 10.06 11.93
N SER A 21 -9.05 9.34 12.37
CA SER A 21 -9.13 7.89 12.54
C SER A 21 -10.14 7.52 13.63
N LYS A 22 -10.13 8.17 14.79
CA LYS A 22 -11.11 7.94 15.89
C LYS A 22 -12.54 8.01 15.41
N GLN A 23 -12.89 9.01 14.60
CA GLN A 23 -14.25 9.14 14.07
C GLN A 23 -14.62 7.97 13.15
N LEU A 24 -13.70 7.54 12.28
CA LEU A 24 -13.93 6.45 11.33
C LEU A 24 -13.91 5.06 11.99
N THR A 25 -13.18 4.90 13.10
CA THR A 25 -12.84 3.58 13.66
C THR A 25 -13.34 3.36 15.08
N SER A 26 -14.02 4.33 15.68
CA SER A 26 -14.57 4.27 17.05
C SER A 26 -15.36 2.99 17.36
N ASN A 27 -16.00 2.39 16.35
CA ASN A 27 -16.78 1.16 16.48
C ASN A 27 -16.10 -0.09 15.88
N LEU A 28 -14.84 0.02 15.44
CA LEU A 28 -14.10 -1.03 14.71
C LEU A 28 -13.05 -1.71 15.60
N SER A 29 -13.46 -2.18 16.78
CA SER A 29 -12.58 -2.85 17.77
C SER A 29 -11.91 -4.13 17.26
N TYR A 30 -12.39 -4.66 16.15
CA TYR A 30 -11.86 -5.83 15.46
C TYR A 30 -10.67 -5.50 14.54
N LEU A 31 -10.46 -4.23 14.20
CA LEU A 31 -9.30 -3.81 13.44
C LEU A 31 -8.08 -3.79 14.35
N LYS A 32 -6.96 -4.27 13.82
CA LYS A 32 -5.64 -4.31 14.45
C LYS A 32 -4.61 -3.79 13.47
N SER A 33 -3.53 -3.26 14.03
CA SER A 33 -2.36 -2.83 13.29
C SER A 33 -1.08 -3.39 13.88
N VAL A 34 -0.16 -3.82 13.02
CA VAL A 34 1.24 -4.05 13.37
C VAL A 34 2.04 -2.94 12.72
N ASN A 35 2.75 -2.15 13.53
CA ASN A 35 3.54 -1.02 13.06
C ASN A 35 5.01 -1.41 13.10
N LEU A 36 5.68 -1.28 11.95
CA LEU A 36 7.12 -1.43 11.81
C LEU A 36 7.73 -0.03 11.75
N ILE A 37 8.57 0.29 12.71
CA ILE A 37 9.14 1.65 12.86
C ILE A 37 10.64 1.59 12.62
N GLY A 38 11.16 2.55 11.87
CA GLY A 38 12.58 2.77 11.64
C GLY A 38 12.94 4.20 12.02
N ASP A 39 13.28 4.40 13.29
CA ASP A 39 13.66 5.71 13.83
C ASP A 39 15.10 6.09 13.45
N ASN A 40 15.37 7.40 13.42
CA ASN A 40 16.68 7.99 13.11
C ASN A 40 17.23 7.56 11.74
N ALA A 41 16.34 7.45 10.76
CA ALA A 41 16.65 6.95 9.42
C ALA A 41 16.53 8.11 8.41
N PHE A 42 17.67 8.65 7.97
CA PHE A 42 17.72 9.93 7.25
C PHE A 42 18.26 9.83 5.82
N THR A 43 18.84 8.68 5.45
CA THR A 43 19.51 8.50 4.17
C THR A 43 18.78 7.51 3.26
N LYS A 44 19.10 7.56 1.96
CA LYS A 44 18.65 6.52 1.00
C LYS A 44 19.12 5.11 1.40
N GLY A 45 20.30 5.03 2.03
CA GLY A 45 20.82 3.76 2.57
C GLY A 45 19.95 3.24 3.71
N ASP A 46 19.57 4.11 4.64
CA ASP A 46 18.69 3.75 5.76
C ASP A 46 17.32 3.30 5.28
N LYS A 47 16.76 3.99 4.27
CA LYS A 47 15.49 3.60 3.63
C LYS A 47 15.57 2.19 3.05
N LYS A 48 16.63 1.88 2.30
CA LYS A 48 16.83 0.54 1.74
C LYS A 48 16.94 -0.51 2.83
N SER A 49 17.73 -0.25 3.87
CA SER A 49 17.88 -1.17 5.00
C SER A 49 16.60 -1.35 5.82
N PHE A 50 15.74 -0.31 5.91
CA PHE A 50 14.42 -0.43 6.52
C PHE A 50 13.46 -1.26 5.66
N ILE A 51 13.46 -1.07 4.33
CA ILE A 51 12.65 -1.88 3.40
C ILE A 51 13.04 -3.37 3.51
N GLU A 52 14.34 -3.67 3.57
CA GLU A 52 14.83 -5.04 3.78
C GLU A 52 14.36 -5.63 5.12
N PHE A 53 14.39 -4.85 6.19
CA PHE A 53 13.83 -5.24 7.49
C PHE A 53 12.31 -5.50 7.39
N ALA A 54 11.57 -4.56 6.82
CA ALA A 54 10.12 -4.64 6.69
C ALA A 54 9.69 -5.86 5.87
N LYS A 55 10.39 -6.16 4.78
CA LYS A 55 10.21 -7.38 3.99
C LYS A 55 10.27 -8.62 4.87
N VAL A 56 11.33 -8.76 5.66
CA VAL A 56 11.55 -9.93 6.52
C VAL A 56 10.45 -10.06 7.58
N GLU A 57 10.08 -8.96 8.24
CA GLU A 57 9.04 -8.99 9.27
C GLU A 57 7.65 -9.30 8.70
N VAL A 58 7.26 -8.66 7.58
CA VAL A 58 5.99 -8.97 6.91
C VAL A 58 5.92 -10.45 6.51
N GLN A 59 7.00 -10.99 5.94
CA GLN A 59 7.06 -12.40 5.56
C GLN A 59 6.93 -13.33 6.76
N LYS A 60 7.62 -13.05 7.88
CA LYS A 60 7.50 -13.82 9.12
C LYS A 60 6.07 -13.81 9.65
N LEU A 61 5.45 -12.62 9.72
CA LEU A 61 4.09 -12.46 10.23
C LEU A 61 3.08 -13.30 9.44
N LEU A 62 3.18 -13.27 8.11
CA LEU A 62 2.21 -13.94 7.23
C LEU A 62 2.46 -15.43 7.08
N THR A 63 3.72 -15.86 7.12
CA THR A 63 4.08 -17.29 7.12
C THR A 63 3.56 -17.95 8.39
N THR A 64 3.72 -17.28 9.55
CA THR A 64 3.26 -17.78 10.86
C THR A 64 1.73 -17.80 10.94
N ALA A 65 1.06 -16.81 10.34
CA ALA A 65 -0.39 -16.70 10.42
C ALA A 65 -1.12 -17.77 9.58
N GLN A 66 -0.85 -17.89 8.27
CA GLN A 66 -1.69 -18.72 7.39
C GLN A 66 -1.01 -19.31 6.12
N GLY A 67 0.33 -19.47 6.10
CA GLY A 67 1.07 -20.12 5.01
C GLY A 67 1.13 -19.34 3.66
N ASN A 68 1.75 -19.94 2.63
CA ASN A 68 2.06 -19.35 1.30
C ASN A 68 0.85 -18.98 0.40
N GLN A 69 -0.33 -18.76 0.98
CA GLN A 69 -1.56 -18.46 0.23
C GLN A 69 -1.72 -16.97 -0.10
N TYR A 70 -0.97 -16.10 0.57
CA TYR A 70 -1.04 -14.67 0.37
C TYR A 70 -0.24 -14.21 -0.85
N ARG A 71 -0.79 -13.24 -1.57
CA ARG A 71 -0.13 -12.48 -2.64
C ARG A 71 -0.05 -11.02 -2.26
N CYS A 72 1.00 -10.36 -2.73
CA CYS A 72 1.18 -8.92 -2.57
C CYS A 72 0.58 -8.23 -3.79
N TYR A 73 -0.20 -7.19 -3.57
CA TYR A 73 -0.82 -6.39 -4.62
C TYR A 73 -0.48 -4.93 -4.43
N LEU A 74 -0.33 -4.20 -5.53
CA LEU A 74 -0.10 -2.77 -5.54
C LEU A 74 -1.12 -2.10 -6.45
N LEU A 75 -2.02 -1.33 -5.84
CA LEU A 75 -2.92 -0.44 -6.55
C LEU A 75 -2.14 0.80 -7.00
N CYS A 76 -2.19 1.10 -8.29
CA CYS A 76 -1.40 2.14 -8.92
C CYS A 76 -2.30 3.22 -9.54
N ARG A 77 -1.93 4.49 -9.36
CA ARG A 77 -2.49 5.64 -10.09
C ARG A 77 -1.40 6.43 -10.81
N ARG A 78 -1.66 6.76 -12.07
CA ARG A 78 -0.84 7.69 -12.85
C ARG A 78 -1.71 8.79 -13.44
N ILE A 79 -1.56 10.01 -12.93
CA ILE A 79 -2.20 11.22 -13.46
C ILE A 79 -1.59 11.58 -14.82
N LEU A 80 -2.44 11.93 -15.78
CA LEU A 80 -2.04 12.54 -17.05
C LEU A 80 -1.93 14.04 -16.86
N LEU A 81 -0.74 14.59 -17.10
CA LEU A 81 -0.50 16.03 -17.05
C LEU A 81 -1.02 16.70 -18.33
N ASN A 82 -0.88 16.02 -19.48
CA ASN A 82 -1.44 16.48 -20.75
C ASN A 82 -2.31 15.39 -21.39
N LYS A 83 -3.63 15.58 -21.34
CA LYS A 83 -4.62 14.65 -21.90
C LYS A 83 -4.45 14.41 -23.41
N SER A 84 -3.93 15.39 -24.15
CA SER A 84 -3.70 15.31 -25.60
C SER A 84 -2.36 14.67 -25.99
N SER A 85 -1.47 14.45 -25.02
CA SER A 85 -0.14 13.90 -25.29
C SER A 85 -0.22 12.43 -25.70
N LYS A 86 0.12 12.14 -26.96
CA LYS A 86 0.24 10.76 -27.45
C LYS A 86 1.25 9.95 -26.65
N VAL A 87 2.31 10.59 -26.17
CA VAL A 87 3.36 9.93 -25.37
C VAL A 87 2.83 9.53 -23.99
N GLU A 88 2.09 10.41 -23.31
CA GLU A 88 1.51 10.09 -21.99
C GLU A 88 0.42 9.02 -22.09
N ASN A 89 -0.43 9.09 -23.11
CA ASN A 89 -1.45 8.06 -23.35
C ASN A 89 -0.82 6.70 -23.75
N TYR A 90 0.36 6.69 -24.35
CA TYR A 90 1.10 5.47 -24.66
C TYR A 90 1.85 4.91 -23.45
N LYS A 91 2.51 5.78 -22.67
CA LYS A 91 3.23 5.44 -21.43
C LYS A 91 2.27 5.54 -20.24
N LYS A 92 1.39 4.56 -20.12
CA LYS A 92 0.43 4.43 -19.02
C LYS A 92 1.16 4.02 -17.71
N ILE A 93 0.58 3.11 -16.92
CA ILE A 93 1.15 2.62 -15.66
C ILE A 93 2.19 1.55 -15.94
N TRP A 94 1.89 0.52 -16.73
CA TRP A 94 2.78 -0.64 -16.84
C TRP A 94 4.13 -0.29 -17.46
N LYS A 95 4.13 0.43 -18.59
CA LYS A 95 5.37 0.93 -19.21
C LYS A 95 6.15 1.91 -18.34
N TYR A 96 5.50 2.57 -17.39
CA TYR A 96 6.17 3.47 -16.46
C TYR A 96 6.94 2.69 -15.42
N LEU A 97 6.22 1.79 -14.74
CA LEU A 97 6.77 0.98 -13.67
C LEU A 97 7.86 0.05 -14.22
N ASP A 98 7.66 -0.50 -15.42
CA ASP A 98 8.62 -1.40 -16.03
C ASP A 98 9.96 -0.73 -16.32
N LYS A 99 9.93 0.49 -16.86
CA LYS A 99 11.13 1.28 -17.13
C LYS A 99 11.93 1.62 -15.86
N GLU A 100 11.24 1.87 -14.74
CA GLU A 100 11.87 2.38 -13.51
C GLU A 100 12.19 1.27 -12.50
N TYR A 101 11.43 0.17 -12.50
CA TYR A 101 11.47 -0.86 -11.45
C TYR A 101 11.57 -2.29 -11.98
N ASN A 102 11.53 -2.52 -13.30
CA ASN A 102 11.58 -3.84 -13.94
C ASN A 102 10.49 -4.80 -13.40
N ILE A 103 9.26 -4.64 -13.89
CA ILE A 103 8.09 -5.40 -13.43
C ILE A 103 7.67 -6.49 -14.43
N GLU A 104 8.52 -6.85 -15.38
CA GLU A 104 8.21 -7.77 -16.49
C GLU A 104 7.66 -9.13 -16.02
N ASN A 105 8.08 -9.60 -14.85
CA ASN A 105 7.69 -10.90 -14.30
C ASN A 105 6.43 -10.86 -13.40
N CYS A 106 5.81 -9.69 -13.23
CA CYS A 106 4.60 -9.55 -12.43
C CYS A 106 3.34 -9.80 -13.26
N LYS A 107 2.25 -10.17 -12.59
CA LYS A 107 0.93 -10.17 -13.24
C LYS A 107 0.26 -8.84 -13.02
N TYR A 108 -0.50 -8.35 -13.98
CA TYR A 108 -1.17 -7.06 -13.89
C TYR A 108 -2.60 -7.15 -14.39
N SER A 109 -3.47 -6.33 -13.80
CA SER A 109 -4.82 -6.11 -14.29
C SER A 109 -4.78 -5.34 -15.62
N MET A 110 -5.96 -5.16 -16.22
CA MET A 110 -6.13 -4.11 -17.21
C MET A 110 -5.81 -2.72 -16.63
N GLU A 111 -5.48 -1.78 -17.50
CA GLU A 111 -5.36 -0.36 -17.15
C GLU A 111 -6.67 0.35 -17.48
N MET A 112 -7.27 0.98 -16.48
CA MET A 112 -8.50 1.73 -16.64
C MET A 112 -8.21 3.22 -16.65
N LYS A 113 -8.75 3.92 -17.65
CA LYS A 113 -8.75 5.39 -17.65
C LYS A 113 -9.93 5.87 -16.83
N ILE A 114 -9.66 6.77 -15.89
CA ILE A 114 -10.69 7.45 -15.10
C ILE A 114 -10.58 8.94 -15.37
N ASP A 115 -11.68 9.52 -15.79
CA ASP A 115 -11.84 10.95 -15.95
C ASP A 115 -12.60 11.48 -14.73
N SER A 116 -11.92 12.28 -13.92
CA SER A 116 -12.50 13.04 -12.82
C SER A 116 -12.69 14.49 -13.25
N ASN A 117 -13.48 15.27 -12.48
CA ASN A 117 -13.72 16.68 -12.80
C ASN A 117 -12.44 17.52 -12.87
N GLU A 118 -11.38 17.11 -12.17
CA GLU A 118 -10.14 17.88 -12.03
C GLU A 118 -8.94 17.20 -12.71
N ASP A 119 -8.93 15.87 -12.81
CA ASP A 119 -7.83 15.09 -13.36
C ASP A 119 -8.29 14.00 -14.31
N THR A 120 -7.41 13.59 -15.20
CA THR A 120 -7.54 12.31 -15.89
C THR A 120 -6.38 11.44 -15.44
N TYR A 121 -6.64 10.19 -15.08
CA TYR A 121 -5.59 9.27 -14.66
C TYR A 121 -5.85 7.86 -15.17
N TYR A 122 -4.77 7.07 -15.24
CA TYR A 122 -4.86 5.62 -15.36
C TYR A 122 -4.79 5.01 -13.96
N CYS A 123 -5.56 3.95 -13.73
CA CYS A 123 -5.42 3.05 -12.58
C CYS A 123 -5.26 1.59 -13.01
N GLY A 124 -4.64 0.79 -12.15
CA GLY A 124 -4.41 -0.64 -12.35
C GLY A 124 -3.89 -1.30 -11.08
N ILE A 125 -3.94 -2.62 -11.02
CA ILE A 125 -3.39 -3.42 -9.92
C ILE A 125 -2.32 -4.35 -10.50
N ILE A 126 -1.19 -4.44 -9.80
CA ILE A 126 -0.13 -5.41 -10.07
C ILE A 126 -0.10 -6.43 -8.92
N GLU A 127 0.03 -7.71 -9.26
CA GLU A 127 0.21 -8.84 -8.36
C GLU A 127 1.68 -9.27 -8.38
N MET A 128 2.22 -9.47 -7.18
CA MET A 128 3.58 -9.92 -6.91
C MET A 128 3.54 -11.10 -5.95
N GLU A 129 4.58 -11.94 -6.01
CA GLU A 129 4.82 -12.92 -4.96
C GLU A 129 5.13 -12.19 -3.64
N LEU A 130 4.71 -12.76 -2.50
CA LEU A 130 4.99 -12.15 -1.20
C LEU A 130 6.50 -12.01 -0.90
N LYS A 131 7.33 -12.86 -1.53
CA LYS A 131 8.79 -12.78 -1.43
C LYS A 131 9.37 -11.48 -2.02
N ASP A 132 8.61 -10.81 -2.90
CA ASP A 132 9.00 -9.61 -3.64
C ASP A 132 8.32 -8.34 -3.10
N ILE A 133 7.80 -8.38 -1.85
CA ILE A 133 7.12 -7.24 -1.22
C ILE A 133 8.02 -5.99 -1.06
N ASP A 134 9.33 -6.17 -0.99
CA ASP A 134 10.29 -5.06 -1.01
C ASP A 134 10.14 -4.20 -2.26
N LEU A 135 9.86 -4.79 -3.42
CA LEU A 135 9.59 -4.05 -4.65
C LEU A 135 8.32 -3.20 -4.53
N ALA A 136 7.26 -3.76 -3.94
CA ALA A 136 6.02 -3.03 -3.71
C ALA A 136 6.21 -1.86 -2.73
N ILE A 137 6.97 -2.08 -1.65
CA ILE A 137 7.34 -1.04 -0.68
C ILE A 137 8.21 0.03 -1.33
N GLU A 138 9.21 -0.36 -2.14
CA GLU A 138 10.06 0.57 -2.89
C GLU A 138 9.22 1.47 -3.80
N ILE A 139 8.34 0.90 -4.61
CA ILE A 139 7.45 1.66 -5.50
C ILE A 139 6.55 2.59 -4.70
N ALA A 140 5.88 2.10 -3.65
CA ALA A 140 4.97 2.90 -2.85
C ALA A 140 5.68 4.05 -2.14
N SER A 141 6.86 3.76 -1.58
CA SER A 141 7.68 4.75 -0.88
C SER A 141 8.27 5.83 -1.80
N SER A 142 8.25 5.63 -3.12
CA SER A 142 8.70 6.64 -4.08
C SER A 142 7.69 7.79 -4.20
N LYS A 143 6.39 7.48 -4.11
CA LYS A 143 5.26 8.41 -4.21
C LYS A 143 4.03 7.84 -3.51
N ALA A 144 3.97 7.95 -2.19
CA ALA A 144 2.91 7.37 -1.36
C ALA A 144 1.49 7.80 -1.78
N SER A 145 1.33 8.99 -2.37
CA SER A 145 0.04 9.48 -2.87
C SER A 145 -0.51 8.72 -4.08
N ARG A 146 0.30 7.91 -4.77
CA ARG A 146 -0.05 7.24 -6.04
C ARG A 146 -0.24 5.75 -5.93
N PHE A 147 0.21 5.16 -4.84
CA PHE A 147 0.37 3.72 -4.71
C PHE A 147 -0.17 3.27 -3.35
N ALA A 148 -0.92 2.16 -3.35
CA ALA A 148 -1.31 1.49 -2.12
C ALA A 148 -0.98 0.01 -2.22
N ILE A 149 -0.36 -0.51 -1.16
CA ILE A 149 -0.03 -1.92 -1.04
C ILE A 149 -1.15 -2.61 -0.29
N PHE A 150 -1.52 -3.81 -0.72
CA PHE A 150 -2.38 -4.68 0.06
C PHE A 150 -2.00 -6.14 -0.15
N ILE A 151 -2.31 -6.97 0.84
CA ILE A 151 -2.01 -8.40 0.83
C ILE A 151 -3.33 -9.16 0.93
N SER A 152 -3.51 -10.13 0.05
CA SER A 152 -4.79 -10.82 -0.07
C SER A 152 -4.61 -12.28 -0.50
N LYS A 153 -5.57 -13.12 -0.12
CA LYS A 153 -5.74 -14.50 -0.63
C LYS A 153 -6.69 -14.58 -1.80
N ASN A 154 -7.43 -13.50 -2.06
CA ASN A 154 -8.40 -13.46 -3.15
C ASN A 154 -7.67 -13.48 -4.49
N LYS A 155 -8.06 -14.41 -5.37
CA LYS A 155 -7.46 -14.58 -6.70
C LYS A 155 -8.06 -13.61 -7.73
N ASP A 156 -9.20 -13.01 -7.42
CA ASP A 156 -9.94 -12.11 -8.33
C ASP A 156 -9.52 -10.65 -8.17
N ASN A 157 -8.42 -10.38 -7.47
CA ASN A 157 -7.95 -9.02 -7.23
C ASN A 157 -7.55 -8.27 -8.51
N LEU A 158 -7.19 -8.99 -9.57
CA LEU A 158 -6.85 -8.42 -10.88
C LEU A 158 -8.08 -8.20 -11.79
N SER A 159 -9.29 -8.56 -11.33
CA SER A 159 -10.52 -8.35 -12.09
C SER A 159 -10.83 -6.85 -12.29
N GLU A 160 -11.51 -6.53 -13.38
CA GLU A 160 -11.96 -5.17 -13.66
C GLU A 160 -12.91 -4.65 -12.57
N GLU A 161 -13.83 -5.50 -12.09
CA GLU A 161 -14.78 -5.14 -11.04
C GLU A 161 -14.06 -4.74 -9.74
N ASN A 162 -13.09 -5.54 -9.30
CA ASN A 162 -12.31 -5.21 -8.11
C ASN A 162 -11.45 -3.96 -8.30
N LEU A 163 -10.85 -3.77 -9.48
CA LEU A 163 -10.13 -2.54 -9.81
C LEU A 163 -11.04 -1.31 -9.70
N ARG A 164 -12.26 -1.36 -10.24
CA ARG A 164 -13.25 -0.25 -10.14
C ARG A 164 -13.60 0.05 -8.70
N LEU A 165 -13.88 -0.99 -7.92
CA LEU A 165 -14.22 -0.87 -6.51
C LEU A 165 -13.08 -0.21 -5.72
N LEU A 166 -11.87 -0.77 -5.77
CA LEU A 166 -10.72 -0.24 -5.03
C LEU A 166 -10.35 1.18 -5.48
N ALA A 167 -10.37 1.47 -6.79
CA ALA A 167 -10.12 2.80 -7.30
C ALA A 167 -11.16 3.83 -6.82
N SER A 168 -12.45 3.44 -6.73
CA SER A 168 -13.52 4.31 -6.25
C SER A 168 -13.37 4.70 -4.78
N ILE A 169 -12.76 3.84 -3.98
CA ILE A 169 -12.50 4.06 -2.54
C ILE A 169 -11.21 4.85 -2.36
N ALA A 170 -10.13 4.36 -2.98
CA ALA A 170 -8.79 4.92 -2.90
C ALA A 170 -8.72 6.36 -3.43
N TYR A 171 -9.48 6.67 -4.48
CA TYR A 171 -9.45 7.97 -5.16
C TYR A 171 -10.80 8.69 -5.07
N LYS A 172 -11.61 8.34 -4.06
CA LYS A 172 -12.84 9.06 -3.74
C LYS A 172 -12.53 10.55 -3.58
N TYR A 173 -13.37 11.41 -4.16
CA TYR A 173 -13.22 12.86 -4.14
C TYR A 173 -13.14 13.41 -2.71
N SER A 174 -11.94 13.46 -2.14
CA SER A 174 -11.70 14.05 -0.84
C SER A 174 -11.50 15.56 -1.05
N ARG A 175 -12.34 16.36 -0.40
CA ARG A 175 -12.35 17.84 -0.49
C ARG A 175 -11.07 18.52 0.04
N LYS A 176 -10.04 17.78 0.46
CA LYS A 176 -8.85 18.33 1.15
C LYS A 176 -7.54 18.24 0.35
N SER A 177 -7.47 17.39 -0.66
CA SER A 177 -6.33 17.27 -1.58
C SER A 177 -6.73 16.32 -2.70
N VAL A 178 -6.74 16.81 -3.94
CA VAL A 178 -7.24 16.10 -5.14
C VAL A 178 -6.29 14.98 -5.58
N ASN A 179 -5.10 14.94 -4.98
CA ASN A 179 -3.96 14.17 -5.49
C ASN A 179 -3.53 12.99 -4.62
N ASP A 180 -4.08 12.86 -3.41
CA ASP A 180 -3.65 11.82 -2.48
C ASP A 180 -4.63 10.65 -2.41
N ILE A 181 -4.07 9.46 -2.31
CA ILE A 181 -4.82 8.23 -2.05
C ILE A 181 -5.42 8.28 -0.64
N ASN A 182 -6.70 7.97 -0.52
CA ASN A 182 -7.37 7.79 0.77
C ASN A 182 -6.98 6.42 1.35
N ILE A 183 -5.74 6.31 1.80
CA ILE A 183 -5.16 5.06 2.30
C ILE A 183 -5.93 4.51 3.51
N THR A 184 -6.46 5.39 4.36
CA THR A 184 -7.23 5.00 5.55
C THR A 184 -8.53 4.30 5.18
N GLU A 185 -9.38 4.91 4.35
CA GLU A 185 -10.65 4.30 3.92
C GLU A 185 -10.40 3.01 3.12
N LEU A 186 -9.35 3.00 2.29
CA LEU A 186 -8.93 1.81 1.56
C LEU A 186 -8.52 0.67 2.48
N CYS A 187 -7.66 0.92 3.48
CA CYS A 187 -7.20 -0.12 4.40
C CYS A 187 -8.34 -0.67 5.27
N ILE A 188 -9.28 0.18 5.71
CA ILE A 188 -10.47 -0.27 6.44
C ILE A 188 -11.29 -1.21 5.57
N HIS A 189 -11.59 -0.82 4.33
CA HIS A 189 -12.35 -1.65 3.40
C HIS A 189 -11.67 -2.99 3.10
N LEU A 190 -10.36 -2.99 2.90
CA LEU A 190 -9.57 -4.20 2.70
C LEU A 190 -9.65 -5.11 3.94
N ALA A 191 -9.47 -4.56 5.13
CA ALA A 191 -9.55 -5.31 6.38
C ALA A 191 -10.94 -5.94 6.60
N GLU A 192 -12.02 -5.24 6.24
CA GLU A 192 -13.39 -5.78 6.28
C GLU A 192 -13.59 -6.98 5.34
N ARG A 193 -12.81 -7.07 4.26
CA ARG A 193 -12.82 -8.17 3.30
C ARG A 193 -11.88 -9.32 3.68
N GLY A 194 -11.17 -9.21 4.80
CA GLY A 194 -10.18 -10.18 5.25
C GLY A 194 -8.81 -10.04 4.60
N ASP A 195 -8.56 -8.92 3.92
CA ASP A 195 -7.27 -8.54 3.36
C ASP A 195 -6.46 -7.71 4.38
N ILE A 196 -5.20 -7.45 4.06
CA ILE A 196 -4.30 -6.60 4.85
C ILE A 196 -3.99 -5.36 4.04
N GLY A 197 -4.37 -4.19 4.55
CA GLY A 197 -3.93 -2.92 4.00
C GLY A 197 -2.52 -2.59 4.50
N ILE A 198 -1.66 -2.06 3.63
CA ILE A 198 -0.33 -1.60 4.01
C ILE A 198 -0.19 -0.11 3.70
N ARG A 199 0.20 0.66 4.73
CA ARG A 199 0.60 2.06 4.57
C ARG A 199 2.09 2.19 4.76
N TRP A 200 2.66 2.99 3.89
CA TRP A 200 3.98 3.57 4.06
C TRP A 200 3.83 5.02 4.53
N ALA A 201 4.63 5.41 5.51
CA ALA A 201 4.86 6.80 5.85
C ALA A 201 6.36 7.06 6.05
N ASP A 202 6.79 8.24 5.63
CA ASP A 202 8.13 8.73 5.89
C ASP A 202 8.09 10.21 6.26
N ASP A 203 8.95 10.61 7.19
CA ASP A 203 9.09 11.99 7.62
C ASP A 203 10.57 12.34 7.86
N SER A 204 10.83 13.50 8.48
CA SER A 204 12.20 13.93 8.77
C SER A 204 12.89 13.11 9.86
N THR A 205 12.18 12.22 10.55
CA THR A 205 12.65 11.47 11.73
C THR A 205 12.81 9.98 11.45
N GLY A 206 12.08 9.43 10.47
CA GLY A 206 12.24 8.04 10.08
C GLY A 206 11.21 7.51 9.08
N PHE A 207 11.00 6.20 9.15
CA PHE A 207 10.12 5.43 8.29
C PHE A 207 9.13 4.61 9.12
N GLU A 208 7.90 4.49 8.64
CA GLU A 208 6.84 3.70 9.26
C GLU A 208 6.17 2.83 8.18
N LEU A 209 5.97 1.55 8.49
CA LEU A 209 5.17 0.63 7.70
C LEU A 209 4.13 -0.04 8.59
N ASP A 210 2.87 0.15 8.25
CA ASP A 210 1.75 -0.32 9.04
C ASP A 210 1.00 -1.40 8.29
N LEU A 211 0.72 -2.53 8.96
CA LEU A 211 -0.13 -3.60 8.45
C LEU A 211 -1.47 -3.53 9.18
N ILE A 212 -2.52 -3.11 8.48
CA ILE A 212 -3.88 -3.03 9.02
C ILE A 212 -4.68 -4.24 8.59
N PHE A 213 -5.31 -4.91 9.55
CA PHE A 213 -6.12 -6.08 9.28
C PHE A 213 -7.24 -6.25 10.30
N ASN A 214 -8.17 -7.12 9.98
CA ASN A 214 -9.24 -7.52 10.88
C ASN A 214 -8.87 -8.83 11.58
N SER A 215 -8.77 -8.78 12.92
CA SER A 215 -8.34 -9.91 13.74
C SER A 215 -9.31 -11.10 13.71
N LYS A 216 -10.55 -10.90 13.23
CA LYS A 216 -11.51 -11.99 13.02
C LYS A 216 -11.10 -12.90 11.86
N PHE A 217 -10.49 -12.33 10.81
CA PHE A 217 -10.06 -13.07 9.62
C PHE A 217 -8.62 -13.55 9.72
N ILE A 218 -7.75 -12.75 10.34
CA ILE A 218 -6.31 -13.04 10.42
C ILE A 218 -5.97 -13.41 11.86
N LYS A 219 -5.93 -14.72 12.10
CA LYS A 219 -5.50 -15.34 13.35
C LYS A 219 -4.01 -15.65 13.31
N GLY A 220 -3.34 -15.60 14.46
CA GLY A 220 -1.93 -15.98 14.60
C GLY A 220 -0.93 -14.83 14.53
N ILE A 221 -1.36 -13.64 14.09
CA ILE A 221 -0.60 -12.41 14.35
C ILE A 221 -0.90 -12.02 15.80
N GLN A 222 0.08 -12.18 16.69
CA GLN A 222 -0.05 -11.78 18.09
C GLN A 222 0.06 -10.25 18.17
N CYS A 223 -1.08 -9.59 18.41
CA CYS A 223 -1.16 -8.19 18.79
C CYS A 223 -1.44 -8.04 20.28
#